data_AF-A0A956QIY2-F1
#
_entry.id   AF-A0A956QIY2-F1
#
_cell.length_a   1.000
_cell.length_b   1.000
_cell.length_c   1.000
_cell.angle_alpha   90.00
_cell.angle_beta   90.00
_cell.angle_gamma   90.00
#
_symmetry.space_group_name_H-M   'P 1'
#
loop_
_entity.id
_entity.type
_entity.pdbx_description
1 polymer ?
#
loop_
_entity_poly.entity_id
_entity_poly.type
_entity_poly.pdbx_seq_one_letter_code
_entity_poly.pdbx_strand_id
1 'polypeptide(L)'
;IYLLWDLIPALGREWSKKTQATVLSALTVLSLIWLGYRVQGGAERWAMLETHFPGPAVEVLKKNPTLPARILNPYEWGGYLTLAVPDDYKIFIDGRAHTVYPGQVYADALELQYGDSVAQRIQARKLEVEARSREQVLERYDAQLLLCTKVQGQGDLVPWLRSKPDWMVIYEDRVAAIFLKNTPENKALELDIPVTGAMLRERAAKVAGTPKELEMLREAVRLDSEDAESQFRLGLALFVRGDHEGAMACLNATLELDDRYPYARQCLGRIALARGDSEEAANLFLEELSYNPNDRTRELLEEVMKGGLSN
;
A
#
# COMPACT_ATOMS: atom_id res chain seq x y z
N ILE A 1 28.09 -27.52 -6.20
CA ILE A 1 28.31 -28.39 -5.03
C ILE A 1 28.74 -29.81 -5.46
N TYR A 2 28.09 -30.44 -6.46
CA TYR A 2 28.51 -31.78 -6.94
C TYR A 2 29.88 -31.85 -7.67
N LEU A 3 30.36 -30.76 -8.29
CA LEU A 3 31.69 -30.72 -8.95
C LEU A 3 32.89 -30.60 -8.00
N LEU A 4 32.66 -30.37 -6.69
CA LEU A 4 33.75 -30.22 -5.71
C LEU A 4 34.06 -31.52 -4.95
N TRP A 5 33.18 -32.54 -5.02
CA TRP A 5 33.34 -33.77 -4.25
C TRP A 5 34.51 -34.64 -4.73
N ASP A 6 34.83 -34.58 -6.02
CA ASP A 6 35.94 -35.32 -6.63
C ASP A 6 37.32 -34.65 -6.42
N LEU A 7 37.36 -33.37 -6.02
CA LEU A 7 38.59 -32.61 -5.78
C LEU A 7 39.13 -32.76 -4.35
N ILE A 8 38.27 -33.09 -3.39
CA ILE A 8 38.63 -33.17 -1.96
C ILE A 8 39.60 -34.33 -1.64
N PRO A 9 39.46 -35.55 -2.22
CA PRO A 9 40.38 -36.66 -1.93
C PRO A 9 41.80 -36.46 -2.50
N ALA A 10 41.94 -35.65 -3.57
CA ALA A 10 43.21 -35.39 -4.24
C ALA A 10 44.05 -34.32 -3.53
N LEU A 11 43.42 -33.39 -2.80
CA LEU A 11 44.10 -32.28 -2.12
C LEU A 11 44.61 -32.64 -0.71
N GLY A 12 44.13 -33.72 -0.09
CA GLY A 12 44.35 -34.00 1.34
C GLY A 12 45.57 -34.85 1.71
N ARG A 13 46.19 -35.59 0.77
CA ARG A 13 47.21 -36.61 1.12
C ARG A 13 48.60 -36.06 1.46
N GLU A 14 48.93 -34.83 1.05
CA GLU A 14 50.25 -34.23 1.24
C GLU A 14 50.26 -33.01 2.19
N TRP A 15 49.12 -32.65 2.77
CA TRP A 15 48.99 -31.43 3.57
C TRP A 15 49.23 -31.66 5.06
N SER A 16 49.94 -30.74 5.69
CA SER A 16 50.11 -30.74 7.15
C SER A 16 48.77 -30.55 7.87
N LYS A 17 48.64 -31.08 9.09
CA LYS A 17 47.43 -30.89 9.93
C LYS A 17 47.06 -29.41 10.11
N LYS A 18 48.06 -28.52 10.19
CA LYS A 18 47.83 -27.06 10.26
C LYS A 18 47.19 -26.53 8.98
N THR A 19 47.70 -26.95 7.82
CA THR A 19 47.17 -26.55 6.51
C THR A 19 45.72 -27.04 6.33
N GLN A 20 45.43 -28.28 6.72
CA GLN A 20 44.07 -28.83 6.69
C GLN A 20 43.11 -28.02 7.58
N ALA A 21 43.52 -27.67 8.81
CA ALA A 21 42.72 -26.86 9.74
C ALA A 21 42.47 -25.43 9.22
N THR A 22 43.46 -24.80 8.59
CA THR A 22 43.31 -23.47 7.98
C THR A 22 42.34 -23.50 6.80
N VAL A 23 42.45 -24.49 5.92
CA VAL A 23 41.55 -24.63 4.77
C VAL A 23 40.11 -24.92 5.22
N LEU A 24 39.93 -25.81 6.21
CA LEU A 24 38.60 -26.10 6.75
C LEU A 24 37.97 -24.87 7.41
N SER A 25 38.75 -24.09 8.15
CA SER A 25 38.31 -22.82 8.73
C SER A 25 37.90 -21.82 7.63
N ALA A 26 38.70 -21.69 6.56
CA ALA A 26 38.39 -20.81 5.44
C ALA A 26 37.11 -21.24 4.69
N LEU A 27 36.93 -22.54 4.45
CA LEU A 27 35.71 -23.08 3.85
C LEU A 27 34.49 -22.86 4.73
N THR A 28 34.64 -22.98 6.06
CA THR A 28 33.57 -22.72 7.02
C THR A 28 33.16 -21.25 6.96
N VAL A 29 34.12 -20.31 6.98
CA VAL A 29 33.86 -18.88 6.84
C VAL A 29 33.18 -18.56 5.51
N LEU A 30 33.68 -19.12 4.40
CA LEU A 30 33.05 -18.94 3.08
C LEU A 30 31.62 -19.51 3.04
N SER A 31 31.37 -20.64 3.69
CA SER A 31 30.04 -21.24 3.78
C SER A 31 29.07 -20.39 4.61
N LEU A 32 29.55 -19.77 5.70
CA LEU A 32 28.77 -18.85 6.52
C LEU A 32 28.48 -17.54 5.79
N ILE A 33 29.44 -17.01 5.02
CA ILE A 33 29.22 -15.84 4.15
C ILE A 33 28.18 -16.18 3.09
N TRP A 34 28.31 -17.32 2.40
CA TRP A 34 27.35 -17.76 1.39
C TRP A 34 25.95 -18.00 1.98
N LEU A 35 25.86 -18.60 3.17
CA LEU A 35 24.61 -18.78 3.90
C LEU A 35 24.01 -17.42 4.30
N GLY A 36 24.83 -16.47 4.75
CA GLY A 36 24.42 -15.10 5.04
C GLY A 36 23.79 -14.41 3.83
N TYR A 37 24.44 -14.47 2.66
CA TYR A 37 23.87 -13.95 1.41
C TYR A 37 22.56 -14.65 1.01
N ARG A 38 22.45 -15.96 1.21
CA ARG A 38 21.23 -16.73 0.95
C ARG A 38 20.08 -16.36 1.89
N VAL A 39 20.38 -16.17 3.17
CA VAL A 39 19.40 -15.77 4.20
C VAL A 39 18.96 -14.33 3.98
N GLN A 40 19.89 -13.42 3.67
CA GLN A 40 19.59 -12.03 3.34
C GLN A 40 18.73 -11.91 2.08
N GLY A 41 19.12 -12.58 0.99
CA GLY A 41 18.30 -12.61 -0.23
C GLY A 41 16.96 -13.33 -0.04
N GLY A 42 16.87 -14.23 0.95
CA GLY A 42 15.60 -14.78 1.42
C GLY A 42 14.75 -13.71 2.09
N ALA A 43 15.29 -13.05 3.13
CA ALA A 43 14.61 -11.99 3.87
C ALA A 43 14.12 -10.85 2.96
N GLU A 44 14.92 -10.43 1.98
CA GLU A 44 14.52 -9.43 0.97
C GLU A 44 13.34 -9.91 0.10
N ARG A 45 13.32 -11.19 -0.30
CA ARG A 45 12.18 -11.77 -1.04
C ARG A 45 10.93 -11.89 -0.17
N TRP A 46 11.09 -12.29 1.10
CA TRP A 46 9.99 -12.34 2.06
C TRP A 46 9.40 -10.94 2.30
N ALA A 47 10.25 -9.94 2.47
CA ALA A 47 9.82 -8.54 2.56
C ALA A 47 9.13 -8.07 1.27
N MET A 48 9.60 -8.45 0.07
CA MET A 48 8.86 -8.17 -1.17
C MET A 48 7.48 -8.82 -1.19
N LEU A 49 7.35 -10.06 -0.72
CA LEU A 49 6.06 -10.77 -0.69
C LEU A 49 5.02 -10.04 0.18
N GLU A 50 5.44 -9.50 1.32
CA GLU A 50 4.54 -8.76 2.23
C GLU A 50 4.21 -7.36 1.73
N THR A 51 5.10 -6.74 0.94
CA THR A 51 4.95 -5.33 0.55
C THR A 51 4.42 -5.12 -0.86
N HIS A 52 4.52 -6.11 -1.75
CA HIS A 52 4.14 -5.99 -3.16
C HIS A 52 3.02 -6.92 -3.59
N PHE A 53 2.73 -8.00 -2.85
CA PHE A 53 1.71 -8.97 -3.23
C PHE A 53 0.50 -8.96 -2.29
N PRO A 54 -0.70 -9.24 -2.80
CA PRO A 54 -1.96 -9.07 -2.08
C PRO A 54 -2.28 -10.27 -1.17
N GLY A 55 -1.33 -10.71 -0.33
CA GLY A 55 -1.48 -11.92 0.50
C GLY A 55 -2.73 -11.91 1.39
N PRO A 56 -2.90 -10.88 2.25
CA PRO A 56 -4.10 -10.74 3.08
C PRO A 56 -5.41 -10.68 2.29
N ALA A 57 -5.43 -9.98 1.14
CA ALA A 57 -6.59 -9.95 0.25
C ALA A 57 -6.89 -11.33 -0.37
N VAL A 58 -5.88 -12.14 -0.68
CA VAL A 58 -6.09 -13.52 -1.14
C VAL A 58 -6.71 -14.39 -0.03
N GLU A 59 -6.33 -14.21 1.23
CA GLU A 59 -6.98 -14.90 2.34
C GLU A 59 -8.46 -14.53 2.47
N VAL A 60 -8.83 -13.28 2.17
CA VAL A 60 -10.24 -12.88 2.06
C VAL A 60 -10.95 -13.67 0.97
N LEU A 61 -10.35 -13.80 -0.22
CA LEU A 61 -10.96 -14.57 -1.32
C LEU A 61 -11.16 -16.05 -0.95
N LYS A 62 -10.18 -16.66 -0.25
CA LYS A 62 -10.24 -18.05 0.21
C LYS A 62 -11.37 -18.31 1.20
N LYS A 63 -11.56 -17.38 2.15
CA LYS A 63 -12.60 -17.49 3.18
C LYS A 63 -14.01 -17.26 2.65
N ASN A 64 -14.13 -16.61 1.49
CA ASN A 64 -15.40 -16.17 0.92
C ASN A 64 -15.65 -16.75 -0.47
N PRO A 65 -15.80 -18.07 -0.63
CA PRO A 65 -16.02 -18.71 -1.95
C PRO A 65 -17.35 -18.33 -2.61
N THR A 66 -18.23 -17.64 -1.89
CA THR A 66 -19.50 -17.08 -2.37
C THR A 66 -19.33 -15.80 -3.20
N LEU A 67 -18.14 -15.19 -3.19
CA LEU A 67 -17.83 -14.04 -4.04
C LEU A 67 -17.85 -14.42 -5.53
N PRO A 68 -18.08 -13.44 -6.43
CA PRO A 68 -18.01 -13.68 -7.86
C PRO A 68 -16.67 -14.30 -8.28
N ALA A 69 -16.74 -15.41 -9.00
CA ALA A 69 -15.56 -16.19 -9.37
C ALA A 69 -14.56 -15.46 -10.28
N ARG A 70 -14.98 -14.45 -11.05
CA ARG A 70 -14.10 -13.72 -11.98
C ARG A 70 -13.48 -12.51 -11.31
N ILE A 71 -12.15 -12.49 -11.22
CA ILE A 71 -11.40 -11.40 -10.62
C ILE A 71 -10.75 -10.59 -11.72
N LEU A 72 -11.08 -9.30 -11.84
CA LEU A 72 -10.25 -8.36 -12.59
C LEU A 72 -9.09 -7.89 -11.70
N ASN A 73 -7.91 -8.45 -11.96
CA ASN A 73 -6.68 -8.16 -11.23
C ASN A 73 -5.68 -7.32 -12.05
N PRO A 74 -4.74 -6.60 -11.41
CA PRO A 74 -3.62 -5.98 -12.09
C PRO A 74 -2.71 -7.03 -12.71
N TYR A 75 -2.05 -6.66 -13.82
CA TYR A 75 -1.20 -7.55 -14.60
C TYR A 75 -0.05 -8.15 -13.77
N GLU A 76 0.55 -7.34 -12.92
CA GLU A 76 1.72 -7.66 -12.10
C GLU A 76 1.45 -8.78 -11.09
N TRP A 77 0.21 -8.94 -10.67
CA TRP A 77 -0.17 -9.95 -9.69
C TRP A 77 -0.64 -11.26 -10.31
N GLY A 78 -0.93 -11.30 -11.61
CA GLY A 78 -1.60 -12.45 -12.20
C GLY A 78 -0.84 -13.78 -11.99
N GLY A 79 0.48 -13.79 -12.16
CA GLY A 79 1.28 -15.00 -11.94
C GLY A 79 1.26 -15.49 -10.50
N TYR A 80 1.23 -14.56 -9.53
CA TYR A 80 1.07 -14.89 -8.11
C TYR A 80 -0.34 -15.42 -7.82
N LEU A 81 -1.37 -14.76 -8.35
CA LEU A 81 -2.75 -15.13 -8.12
C LEU A 81 -3.05 -16.53 -8.68
N THR A 82 -2.51 -16.89 -9.85
CA THR A 82 -2.62 -18.25 -10.41
C THR A 82 -2.22 -19.35 -9.42
N LEU A 83 -1.31 -19.06 -8.49
CA LEU A 83 -0.83 -20.03 -7.50
C LEU A 83 -1.52 -19.88 -6.13
N ALA A 84 -2.03 -18.69 -5.82
CA ALA A 84 -2.43 -18.31 -4.47
C ALA A 84 -3.94 -18.35 -4.25
N VAL A 85 -4.75 -18.10 -5.29
CA VAL A 85 -6.22 -18.12 -5.19
C VAL A 85 -6.76 -19.54 -5.40
N PRO A 86 -7.91 -19.90 -4.81
CA PRO A 86 -8.57 -21.17 -5.10
C PRO A 86 -8.91 -21.34 -6.59
N ASP A 87 -8.91 -22.58 -7.08
CA ASP A 87 -9.16 -22.93 -8.49
C ASP A 87 -10.54 -22.47 -9.01
N ASP A 88 -11.51 -22.27 -8.10
CA ASP A 88 -12.83 -21.76 -8.44
C ASP A 88 -12.78 -20.30 -8.93
N TYR A 89 -11.74 -19.55 -8.57
CA TYR A 89 -11.52 -18.19 -9.06
C TYR A 89 -10.80 -18.17 -10.40
N LYS A 90 -11.30 -17.35 -11.31
CA LYS A 90 -10.73 -17.09 -12.63
C LYS A 90 -10.09 -15.71 -12.61
N ILE A 91 -8.77 -15.70 -12.70
CA ILE A 91 -8.01 -14.45 -12.84
C ILE A 91 -8.13 -13.89 -14.26
N PHE A 92 -8.01 -12.58 -14.38
CA PHE A 92 -8.21 -11.88 -15.64
C PHE A 92 -7.00 -11.99 -16.57
N ILE A 93 -5.81 -11.72 -16.05
CA ILE A 93 -4.57 -11.69 -16.81
C ILE A 93 -3.40 -12.08 -15.93
N ASP A 94 -2.37 -12.68 -16.53
CA ASP A 94 -1.10 -12.99 -15.89
C ASP A 94 0.11 -12.73 -16.82
N GLY A 95 1.31 -13.06 -16.34
CA GLY A 95 2.58 -12.83 -17.03
C GLY A 95 2.73 -13.52 -18.39
N ARG A 96 1.74 -14.30 -18.85
CA ARG A 96 1.67 -14.87 -20.20
C ARG A 96 0.96 -13.96 -21.21
N ALA A 97 0.70 -12.69 -20.85
CA ALA A 97 0.00 -11.69 -21.68
C ALA A 97 0.43 -11.65 -23.16
N HIS A 98 1.72 -11.80 -23.45
CA HIS A 98 2.25 -11.70 -24.82
C HIS A 98 2.33 -13.03 -25.59
N THR A 99 1.96 -14.15 -24.96
CA THR A 99 2.06 -15.49 -25.56
C THR A 99 0.72 -16.21 -25.62
N VAL A 100 -0.15 -16.00 -24.64
CA VAL A 100 -1.43 -16.72 -24.51
C VAL A 100 -2.63 -15.82 -24.81
N TYR A 101 -2.52 -14.51 -24.56
CA TYR A 101 -3.65 -13.60 -24.65
C TYR A 101 -3.59 -12.77 -25.94
N PRO A 102 -4.75 -12.43 -26.53
CA PRO A 102 -4.82 -11.39 -27.55
C PRO A 102 -4.26 -10.08 -26.99
N GLY A 103 -3.56 -9.30 -27.82
CA GLY A 103 -2.99 -8.00 -27.41
C GLY A 103 -4.04 -7.05 -26.80
N GLN A 104 -5.32 -7.19 -27.21
CA GLN A 104 -6.43 -6.44 -26.63
C GLN A 104 -6.63 -6.70 -25.13
N VAL A 105 -6.46 -7.93 -24.65
CA VAL A 105 -6.66 -8.24 -23.22
C VAL A 105 -5.61 -7.54 -22.37
N TYR A 106 -4.36 -7.51 -22.85
CA TYR A 106 -3.29 -6.77 -22.20
C TYR A 106 -3.54 -5.26 -22.22
N ALA A 107 -4.01 -4.72 -23.36
CA ALA A 107 -4.42 -3.32 -23.46
C ALA A 107 -5.54 -2.97 -22.46
N ASP A 108 -6.58 -3.80 -22.39
CA ASP A 108 -7.70 -3.62 -21.46
C ASP A 108 -7.24 -3.65 -19.98
N ALA A 109 -6.28 -4.53 -19.64
CA ALA A 109 -5.72 -4.59 -18.29
C ALA A 109 -4.93 -3.33 -17.91
N LEU A 110 -4.10 -2.84 -18.83
CA LEU A 110 -3.36 -1.59 -18.62
C LEU A 110 -4.30 -0.39 -18.52
N GLU A 111 -5.33 -0.33 -19.37
CA GLU A 111 -6.34 0.72 -19.35
C GLU A 111 -7.10 0.73 -18.02
N LEU A 112 -7.50 -0.44 -17.51
CA LEU A 112 -8.14 -0.54 -16.20
C LEU A 112 -7.24 0.05 -15.10
N GLN A 113 -5.96 -0.28 -15.09
CA GLN A 113 -5.02 0.15 -14.05
C GLN A 113 -4.63 1.63 -14.16
N TYR A 114 -4.28 2.10 -15.36
CA TYR A 114 -3.67 3.43 -15.57
C TYR A 114 -4.59 4.46 -16.24
N GLY A 115 -5.77 4.06 -16.71
CA GLY A 115 -6.73 4.92 -17.39
C GLY A 115 -6.27 5.42 -18.76
N ASP A 116 -6.92 6.50 -19.23
CA ASP A 116 -6.92 6.99 -20.63
C ASP A 116 -5.54 7.22 -21.27
N SER A 117 -4.48 7.28 -20.45
CA SER A 117 -3.10 7.37 -20.92
C SER A 117 -2.67 6.17 -21.77
N VAL A 118 -3.30 5.00 -21.58
CA VAL A 118 -2.94 3.77 -22.30
C VAL A 118 -3.56 3.76 -23.70
N ALA A 119 -4.85 4.06 -23.82
CA ALA A 119 -5.53 4.30 -25.10
C ALA A 119 -4.77 5.29 -26.01
N GLN A 120 -4.28 6.41 -25.46
CA GLN A 120 -3.51 7.39 -26.22
C GLN A 120 -2.14 6.85 -26.69
N ARG A 121 -1.44 6.08 -25.84
CA ARG A 121 -0.14 5.46 -26.19
C ARG A 121 -0.30 4.35 -27.22
N ILE A 122 -1.38 3.60 -27.13
CA ILE A 122 -1.79 2.58 -28.12
C ILE A 122 -1.98 3.21 -29.49
N GLN A 123 -2.76 4.31 -29.54
CA GLN A 123 -3.05 5.03 -30.79
C GLN A 123 -1.78 5.67 -31.38
N ALA A 124 -0.94 6.27 -30.53
CA ALA A 124 0.34 6.87 -30.95
C ALA A 124 1.34 5.83 -31.51
N ARG A 125 1.30 4.58 -31.03
CA ARG A 125 2.19 3.50 -31.47
C ARG A 125 1.62 2.62 -32.59
N LYS A 126 0.42 2.92 -33.11
CA LYS A 126 -0.28 2.12 -34.12
C LYS A 126 -0.39 0.64 -33.74
N LEU A 127 -0.60 0.34 -32.46
CA LEU A 127 -0.90 -1.02 -32.04
C LEU A 127 -2.27 -1.42 -32.60
N GLU A 128 -2.40 -2.63 -33.12
CA GLU A 128 -3.66 -3.18 -33.67
C GLU A 128 -4.64 -3.57 -32.55
N VAL A 129 -4.93 -2.64 -31.65
CA VAL A 129 -5.88 -2.84 -30.54
C VAL A 129 -6.83 -1.64 -30.47
N GLU A 130 -8.07 -1.91 -30.09
CA GLU A 130 -9.11 -0.92 -29.92
C GLU A 130 -8.91 -0.17 -28.60
N ALA A 131 -8.88 1.16 -28.66
CA ALA A 131 -8.90 2.01 -27.48
C ALA A 131 -10.28 1.94 -26.81
N ARG A 132 -10.30 1.70 -25.49
CA ARG A 132 -11.52 1.65 -24.68
C ARG A 132 -11.35 2.49 -23.42
N SER A 133 -12.45 2.98 -22.86
CA SER A 133 -12.42 3.56 -21.51
C SER A 133 -12.48 2.45 -20.45
N ARG A 134 -12.13 2.80 -19.20
CA ARG A 134 -12.31 1.91 -18.04
C ARG A 134 -13.72 1.34 -17.96
N GLU A 135 -14.75 2.16 -18.15
CA GLU A 135 -16.15 1.70 -18.13
C GLU A 135 -16.43 0.64 -19.20
N GLN A 136 -15.96 0.86 -20.42
CA GLN A 136 -16.14 -0.10 -21.52
C GLN A 136 -15.41 -1.43 -21.25
N VAL A 137 -14.24 -1.38 -20.60
CA VAL A 137 -13.53 -2.59 -20.14
C VAL A 137 -14.36 -3.33 -19.09
N LEU A 138 -14.85 -2.63 -18.06
CA LEU A 138 -15.67 -3.25 -17.00
C LEU A 138 -16.94 -3.89 -17.54
N GLU A 139 -17.61 -3.25 -18.50
CA GLU A 139 -18.81 -3.79 -19.15
C GLU A 139 -18.49 -5.03 -19.99
N ARG A 140 -17.42 -4.97 -20.81
CA ARG A 140 -17.00 -6.09 -21.67
C ARG A 140 -16.76 -7.39 -20.89
N TYR A 141 -16.18 -7.27 -19.70
CA TYR A 141 -15.83 -8.43 -18.87
C TYR A 141 -16.91 -8.80 -17.85
N ASP A 142 -18.06 -8.11 -17.84
CA ASP A 142 -19.11 -8.25 -16.81
C ASP A 142 -18.48 -8.22 -15.41
N ALA A 143 -17.78 -7.13 -15.13
CA ALA A 143 -17.01 -7.00 -13.91
C ALA A 143 -17.92 -7.00 -12.68
N GLN A 144 -17.73 -7.99 -11.81
CA GLN A 144 -18.40 -8.08 -10.52
C GLN A 144 -17.43 -7.94 -9.34
N LEU A 145 -16.17 -8.37 -9.50
CA LEU A 145 -15.15 -8.38 -8.47
C LEU A 145 -13.82 -7.87 -9.04
N LEU A 146 -13.24 -6.85 -8.39
CA LEU A 146 -11.93 -6.31 -8.73
C LEU A 146 -10.99 -6.47 -7.55
N LEU A 147 -9.76 -6.86 -7.87
CA LEU A 147 -8.63 -6.78 -6.96
C LEU A 147 -7.72 -5.67 -7.47
N CYS A 148 -7.51 -4.64 -6.66
CA CYS A 148 -6.79 -3.43 -7.06
C CYS A 148 -5.51 -3.28 -6.25
N THR A 149 -4.45 -2.80 -6.91
CA THR A 149 -3.20 -2.39 -6.26
C THR A 149 -3.31 -1.01 -5.64
N LYS A 150 -2.74 -0.86 -4.46
CA LYS A 150 -2.53 0.42 -3.76
C LYS A 150 -1.04 0.78 -3.65
N VAL A 151 -0.16 -0.02 -4.25
CA VAL A 151 1.27 0.27 -4.31
C VAL A 151 1.46 1.59 -5.05
N GLN A 152 2.26 2.49 -4.46
CA GLN A 152 2.45 3.84 -4.97
C GLN A 152 2.92 3.84 -6.44
N GLY A 153 2.37 4.74 -7.25
CA GLY A 153 2.72 4.89 -8.66
C GLY A 153 2.04 3.89 -9.61
N GLN A 154 1.15 3.02 -9.12
CA GLN A 154 0.44 2.03 -9.94
C GLN A 154 -0.95 2.47 -10.45
N GLY A 155 -1.19 3.79 -10.53
CA GLY A 155 -2.42 4.38 -11.09
C GLY A 155 -3.40 4.93 -10.04
N ASP A 156 -4.54 5.42 -10.51
CA ASP A 156 -5.60 6.08 -9.72
C ASP A 156 -6.89 5.26 -9.65
N LEU A 157 -6.85 3.96 -9.98
CA LEU A 157 -8.03 3.11 -10.07
C LEU A 157 -8.82 3.05 -8.76
N VAL A 158 -8.16 2.96 -7.60
CA VAL A 158 -8.83 2.89 -6.29
C VAL A 158 -9.60 4.19 -5.99
N PRO A 159 -8.99 5.40 -6.05
CA PRO A 159 -9.72 6.66 -5.97
C PRO A 159 -10.86 6.78 -6.98
N TRP A 160 -10.62 6.36 -8.23
CA TRP A 160 -11.63 6.42 -9.28
C TRP A 160 -12.82 5.50 -8.97
N LEU A 161 -12.61 4.26 -8.55
CA LEU A 161 -13.69 3.34 -8.16
C LEU A 161 -14.48 3.86 -6.96
N ARG A 162 -13.83 4.48 -5.97
CA ARG A 162 -14.51 5.11 -4.83
C ARG A 162 -15.44 6.25 -5.24
N SER A 163 -15.14 6.93 -6.35
CA SER A 163 -16.02 7.98 -6.89
C SER A 163 -17.29 7.43 -7.57
N LYS A 164 -17.33 6.12 -7.84
CA LYS A 164 -18.45 5.47 -8.54
C LYS A 164 -19.40 4.82 -7.52
N PRO A 165 -20.71 5.15 -7.53
CA PRO A 165 -21.68 4.57 -6.61
C PRO A 165 -21.93 3.08 -6.86
N ASP A 166 -21.59 2.59 -8.05
CA ASP A 166 -21.82 1.21 -8.47
C ASP A 166 -20.84 0.20 -7.87
N TRP A 167 -19.88 0.66 -7.06
CA TRP A 167 -18.83 -0.17 -6.48
C TRP A 167 -18.76 0.04 -4.97
N MET A 168 -18.59 -1.06 -4.23
CA MET A 168 -18.33 -1.04 -2.80
C MET A 168 -16.94 -1.60 -2.51
N VAL A 169 -16.20 -0.96 -1.62
CA VAL A 169 -14.97 -1.52 -1.07
C VAL A 169 -15.36 -2.52 0.01
N ILE A 170 -14.98 -3.80 -0.15
CA ILE A 170 -15.24 -4.82 0.87
C ILE A 170 -14.01 -5.12 1.71
N TYR A 171 -12.80 -4.89 1.20
CA TYR A 171 -11.54 -5.10 1.90
C TYR A 171 -10.51 -4.07 1.44
N GLU A 172 -9.68 -3.60 2.37
CA GLU A 172 -8.58 -2.71 2.05
C GLU A 172 -7.46 -2.77 3.10
N ASP A 173 -6.24 -2.90 2.63
CA ASP A 173 -5.00 -2.75 3.41
C ASP A 173 -4.02 -1.82 2.67
N ARG A 174 -2.74 -1.85 3.03
CA ARG A 174 -1.70 -1.03 2.41
C ARG A 174 -1.41 -1.38 0.95
N VAL A 175 -1.54 -2.66 0.59
CA VAL A 175 -1.11 -3.22 -0.70
C VAL A 175 -2.26 -3.34 -1.67
N ALA A 176 -3.45 -3.70 -1.18
CA ALA A 176 -4.58 -4.09 -1.99
C ALA A 176 -5.92 -3.53 -1.50
N ALA A 177 -6.84 -3.38 -2.45
CA ALA A 177 -8.25 -3.17 -2.17
C ALA A 177 -9.08 -4.17 -3.00
N ILE A 178 -10.16 -4.69 -2.41
CA ILE A 178 -11.14 -5.52 -3.11
C ILE A 178 -12.42 -4.70 -3.27
N PHE A 179 -12.84 -4.54 -4.52
CA PHE A 179 -14.11 -3.92 -4.87
C PHE A 179 -15.10 -4.95 -5.37
N LEU A 180 -16.32 -4.84 -4.87
CA LEU A 180 -17.45 -5.67 -5.27
C LEU A 180 -18.51 -4.78 -5.92
N LYS A 181 -19.17 -5.26 -6.98
CA LYS A 181 -20.23 -4.50 -7.64
C LYS A 181 -21.39 -4.29 -6.67
N ASN A 182 -21.90 -3.06 -6.60
CA ASN A 182 -22.94 -2.64 -5.68
C ASN A 182 -24.34 -3.06 -6.15
N THR A 183 -24.63 -4.36 -6.06
CA THR A 183 -25.96 -4.92 -6.36
C THR A 183 -26.64 -5.44 -5.09
N PRO A 184 -27.98 -5.58 -5.08
CA PRO A 184 -28.70 -6.19 -3.95
C PRO A 184 -28.20 -7.60 -3.60
N GLU A 185 -27.87 -8.40 -4.61
CA GLU A 185 -27.38 -9.78 -4.44
C GLU A 185 -26.03 -9.79 -3.73
N ASN A 186 -25.09 -8.95 -4.19
CA ASN A 186 -23.76 -8.84 -3.60
C ASN A 186 -23.78 -8.27 -2.17
N LYS A 187 -24.71 -7.35 -1.88
CA LYS A 187 -24.90 -6.80 -0.53
C LYS A 187 -25.45 -7.82 0.47
N ALA A 188 -26.17 -8.83 -0.02
CA ALA A 188 -26.74 -9.88 0.83
C ALA A 188 -25.73 -10.98 1.18
N LEU A 189 -24.53 -10.95 0.61
CA LEU A 189 -23.46 -11.89 0.94
C LEU A 189 -22.99 -11.67 2.38
N GLU A 190 -22.98 -12.75 3.15
CA GLU A 190 -22.31 -12.79 4.45
C GLU A 190 -20.82 -13.08 4.21
N LEU A 191 -19.98 -12.07 4.44
CA LEU A 191 -18.55 -12.14 4.16
C LEU A 191 -17.74 -12.18 5.47
N ASP A 192 -16.84 -13.15 5.60
CA ASP A 192 -15.78 -13.18 6.61
C ASP A 192 -14.63 -12.28 6.15
N ILE A 193 -14.75 -10.99 6.43
CA ILE A 193 -13.70 -10.00 6.17
C ILE A 193 -12.99 -9.66 7.48
N PRO A 194 -11.64 -9.78 7.55
CA PRO A 194 -10.90 -9.34 8.72
C PRO A 194 -11.04 -7.82 8.89
N VAL A 195 -11.07 -7.38 10.15
CA VAL A 195 -11.06 -5.96 10.46
C VAL A 195 -9.70 -5.38 10.05
N THR A 196 -9.72 -4.39 9.15
CA THR A 196 -8.50 -3.69 8.71
C THR A 196 -8.40 -2.29 9.32
N GLY A 197 -7.20 -1.70 9.28
CA GLY A 197 -6.99 -0.33 9.74
C GLY A 197 -7.91 0.67 9.03
N ALA A 198 -8.07 0.54 7.72
CA ALA A 198 -8.98 1.38 6.93
C ALA A 198 -10.44 1.30 7.40
N MET A 199 -10.94 0.10 7.71
CA MET A 199 -12.30 -0.08 8.25
C MET A 199 -12.47 0.57 9.61
N LEU A 200 -11.47 0.42 10.49
CA LEU A 200 -11.49 1.03 11.82
C LEU A 200 -11.48 2.55 11.74
N ARG A 201 -10.69 3.13 10.82
CA ARG A 201 -10.71 4.57 10.56
C ARG A 201 -12.07 5.09 10.10
N GLU A 202 -12.72 4.40 9.16
CA GLU A 202 -14.04 4.80 8.68
C GLU A 202 -15.09 4.72 9.80
N ARG A 203 -15.03 3.67 10.63
CA ARG A 203 -15.90 3.54 11.81
C ARG A 203 -15.61 4.62 12.85
N ALA A 204 -14.35 4.95 13.09
CA ALA A 204 -13.93 6.00 14.01
C ALA A 204 -14.49 7.36 13.59
N ALA A 205 -14.45 7.68 12.29
CA ALA A 205 -15.00 8.93 11.75
C ALA A 205 -16.51 9.10 12.04
N LYS A 206 -17.28 7.99 12.11
CA LYS A 206 -18.72 8.00 12.44
C LYS A 206 -19.00 8.24 13.93
N VAL A 207 -17.99 8.07 14.79
CA VAL A 207 -18.08 8.25 16.25
C VAL A 207 -17.11 9.32 16.75
N ALA A 208 -16.77 10.29 15.89
CA ALA A 208 -15.83 11.36 16.21
C ALA A 208 -16.24 12.12 17.47
N GLY A 209 -15.26 12.49 18.29
CA GLY A 209 -15.48 13.17 19.57
C GLY A 209 -15.92 12.25 20.71
N THR A 210 -15.92 10.92 20.54
CA THR A 210 -16.19 9.93 21.60
C THR A 210 -14.90 9.22 22.07
N PRO A 211 -14.88 8.56 23.23
CA PRO A 211 -13.73 7.73 23.63
C PRO A 211 -13.46 6.56 22.68
N LYS A 212 -14.49 6.05 22.01
CA LYS A 212 -14.38 4.93 21.05
C LYS A 212 -13.59 5.30 19.80
N GLU A 213 -13.58 6.58 19.40
CA GLU A 213 -12.78 7.06 18.28
C GLU A 213 -11.29 6.76 18.50
N LEU A 214 -10.73 7.12 19.67
CA LEU A 214 -9.33 6.89 19.99
C LEU A 214 -8.97 5.40 20.06
N GLU A 215 -9.86 4.57 20.60
CA GLU A 215 -9.68 3.12 20.64
C GLU A 215 -9.56 2.56 19.22
N MET A 216 -10.48 2.93 18.32
CA MET A 216 -10.47 2.48 16.93
C MET A 216 -9.28 3.01 16.15
N LEU A 217 -8.88 4.27 16.35
CA LEU A 217 -7.73 4.86 15.65
C LEU A 217 -6.40 4.31 16.13
N ARG A 218 -6.25 4.04 17.43
CA ARG A 218 -5.06 3.35 17.97
C ARG A 218 -4.95 1.94 17.42
N GLU A 219 -6.06 1.22 17.36
CA GLU A 219 -6.09 -0.11 16.76
C GLU A 219 -5.81 -0.05 15.26
N ALA A 220 -6.31 0.96 14.54
CA ALA A 220 -6.00 1.16 13.12
C ALA A 220 -4.49 1.34 12.88
N VAL A 221 -3.84 2.21 13.68
CA VAL A 221 -2.38 2.40 13.66
C VAL A 221 -1.63 1.13 14.09
N ARG A 222 -2.18 0.33 15.01
CA ARG A 222 -1.58 -0.96 15.40
C ARG A 222 -1.64 -1.99 14.27
N LEU A 223 -2.72 -2.00 13.48
CA LEU A 223 -2.88 -2.89 12.35
C LEU A 223 -2.03 -2.47 11.15
N ASP A 224 -1.85 -1.16 10.95
CA ASP A 224 -0.99 -0.59 9.91
C ASP A 224 -0.34 0.71 10.40
N SER A 225 0.91 0.60 10.87
CA SER A 225 1.66 1.75 11.39
C SER A 225 2.16 2.68 10.30
N GLU A 226 2.18 2.22 9.05
CA GLU A 226 2.64 2.98 7.87
C GLU A 226 1.47 3.60 7.08
N ASP A 227 0.23 3.53 7.59
CA ASP A 227 -0.91 4.26 7.04
C ASP A 227 -0.92 5.71 7.56
N ALA A 228 -0.38 6.63 6.75
CA ALA A 228 -0.31 8.05 7.06
C ALA A 228 -1.68 8.65 7.45
N GLU A 229 -2.77 8.18 6.85
CA GLU A 229 -4.11 8.65 7.21
C GLU A 229 -4.56 8.16 8.60
N SER A 230 -4.17 6.96 9.03
CA SER A 230 -4.41 6.47 10.39
C SER A 230 -3.64 7.29 11.41
N GLN A 231 -2.36 7.55 11.15
CA GLN A 231 -1.51 8.39 11.99
C GLN A 231 -2.09 9.81 12.10
N PHE A 232 -2.47 10.42 10.98
CA PHE A 232 -3.03 11.77 10.97
C PHE A 232 -4.34 11.85 11.75
N ARG A 233 -5.28 10.92 11.51
CA ARG A 233 -6.57 10.92 12.21
C ARG A 233 -6.40 10.71 13.71
N LEU A 234 -5.50 9.83 14.13
CA LEU A 234 -5.17 9.66 15.54
C LEU A 234 -4.58 10.95 16.13
N GLY A 235 -3.64 11.58 15.43
CA GLY A 235 -3.04 12.85 15.83
C GLY A 235 -4.07 13.97 16.00
N LEU A 236 -5.00 14.10 15.04
CA LEU A 236 -6.09 15.06 15.09
C LEU A 236 -7.03 14.79 16.28
N ALA A 237 -7.40 13.54 16.52
CA ALA A 237 -8.27 13.17 17.64
C ALA A 237 -7.60 13.45 18.99
N LEU A 238 -6.29 13.18 19.12
CA LEU A 238 -5.51 13.49 20.32
C LEU A 238 -5.39 15.01 20.55
N PHE A 239 -5.17 15.77 19.46
CA PHE A 239 -5.11 17.23 19.51
C PHE A 239 -6.43 17.83 20.02
N VAL A 240 -7.57 17.37 19.50
CA VAL A 240 -8.91 17.82 19.96
C VAL A 240 -9.15 17.51 21.44
N ARG A 241 -8.51 16.46 21.97
CA ARG A 241 -8.56 16.08 23.40
C ARG A 241 -7.56 16.82 24.28
N GLY A 242 -6.68 17.64 23.70
CA GLY A 242 -5.64 18.37 24.41
C GLY A 242 -4.38 17.53 24.71
N ASP A 243 -4.29 16.29 24.20
CA ASP A 243 -3.06 15.49 24.30
C ASP A 243 -2.08 15.94 23.20
N HIS A 244 -1.42 17.07 23.44
CA HIS A 244 -0.51 17.69 22.48
C HIS A 244 0.73 16.83 22.20
N GLU A 245 1.27 16.11 23.19
CA GLU A 245 2.43 15.25 22.99
C GLU A 245 2.09 14.05 22.11
N GLY A 246 0.98 13.36 22.42
CA GLY A 246 0.52 12.24 21.60
C GLY A 246 0.15 12.69 20.18
N ALA A 247 -0.48 13.85 20.05
CA ALA A 247 -0.81 14.43 18.76
C ALA A 247 0.44 14.71 17.91
N MET A 248 1.48 15.34 18.50
CA MET A 248 2.73 15.62 17.79
C MET A 248 3.42 14.35 17.32
N ALA A 249 3.49 13.31 18.15
CA ALA A 249 4.10 12.04 17.77
C ALA A 249 3.42 11.46 16.51
N CYS A 250 2.07 11.45 16.49
CA CYS A 250 1.31 10.93 15.35
C CYS A 250 1.43 11.82 14.11
N LEU A 251 1.42 13.14 14.27
CA LEU A 251 1.54 14.11 13.16
C LEU A 251 2.95 14.09 12.54
N ASN A 252 4.00 13.92 13.35
CA ASN A 252 5.37 13.73 12.85
C ASN A 252 5.49 12.40 12.11
N ALA A 253 4.95 11.30 12.65
CA ALA A 253 4.90 10.01 11.94
C ALA A 253 4.14 10.11 10.61
N THR A 254 3.08 10.92 10.56
CA THR A 254 2.37 11.22 9.31
C THR A 254 3.30 11.87 8.28
N LEU A 255 4.07 12.87 8.69
CA LEU A 255 5.00 13.61 7.82
C LEU A 255 6.26 12.81 7.44
N GLU A 256 6.65 11.82 8.25
CA GLU A 256 7.70 10.85 7.89
C GLU A 256 7.24 9.92 6.75
N LEU A 257 5.95 9.58 6.72
CA LEU A 257 5.34 8.73 5.69
C LEU A 257 4.98 9.52 4.41
N ASP A 258 4.46 10.74 4.58
CA ASP A 258 4.12 11.65 3.50
C ASP A 258 4.47 13.10 3.91
N ASP A 259 5.60 13.59 3.39
CA ASP A 259 6.14 14.92 3.69
C ASP A 259 5.21 16.06 3.27
N ARG A 260 4.19 15.79 2.47
CA ARG A 260 3.20 16.74 1.96
C ARG A 260 1.80 16.45 2.46
N TYR A 261 1.64 15.57 3.45
CA TYR A 261 0.33 15.20 3.95
C TYR A 261 -0.48 16.46 4.35
N PRO A 262 -1.65 16.71 3.73
CA PRO A 262 -2.40 17.94 3.97
C PRO A 262 -2.77 18.14 5.44
N TYR A 263 -2.63 19.37 5.91
CA TYR A 263 -3.02 19.84 7.25
C TYR A 263 -2.17 19.30 8.41
N ALA A 264 -1.19 18.42 8.17
CA ALA A 264 -0.36 17.86 9.24
C ALA A 264 0.50 18.94 9.90
N ARG A 265 1.20 19.78 9.12
CA ARG A 265 1.98 20.90 9.67
C ARG A 265 1.09 22.00 10.24
N GLN A 266 -0.09 22.22 9.66
CA GLN A 266 -1.10 23.12 10.25
C GLN A 266 -1.47 22.68 11.68
N CYS A 267 -1.67 21.38 11.91
CA CYS A 267 -1.99 20.89 13.25
C CYS A 267 -0.81 21.06 14.22
N LEU A 268 0.43 20.79 13.77
CA LEU A 268 1.64 21.04 14.55
C LEU A 268 1.79 22.53 14.90
N GLY A 269 1.54 23.44 13.95
CA GLY A 269 1.61 24.88 14.20
C GLY A 269 0.57 25.36 15.22
N ARG A 270 -0.63 24.78 15.21
CA ARG A 270 -1.64 25.05 16.25
C ARG A 270 -1.22 24.54 17.63
N ILE A 271 -0.51 23.42 17.69
CA ILE A 271 0.08 22.91 18.94
C ILE A 271 1.18 23.85 19.44
N ALA A 272 2.04 24.34 18.54
CA ALA A 272 3.07 25.32 18.87
C ALA A 272 2.47 26.61 19.46
N LEU A 273 1.39 27.14 18.88
CA LEU A 273 0.66 28.28 19.45
C LEU A 273 0.09 27.98 20.83
N ALA A 274 -0.47 26.79 21.06
CA ALA A 274 -0.98 26.40 22.36
C ALA A 274 0.13 26.31 23.42
N ARG A 275 1.39 26.14 23.00
CA ARG A 275 2.59 26.18 23.85
C ARG A 275 3.24 27.57 23.96
N GLY A 276 2.72 28.56 23.24
CA GLY A 276 3.23 29.93 23.21
C GLY A 276 4.37 30.17 22.22
N ASP A 277 4.72 29.19 21.39
CA ASP A 277 5.78 29.30 20.39
C ASP A 277 5.22 29.81 19.06
N SER A 278 5.13 31.14 18.96
CA SER A 278 4.57 31.82 17.77
C SER A 278 5.52 31.77 16.57
N GLU A 279 6.82 31.70 16.81
CA GLU A 279 7.82 31.64 15.73
C GLU A 279 7.76 30.28 15.03
N GLU A 280 7.78 29.19 15.81
CA GLU A 280 7.64 27.83 15.27
C GLU A 280 6.30 27.64 14.56
N ALA A 281 5.21 28.17 15.13
CA ALA A 281 3.91 28.11 14.49
C ALA A 281 3.89 28.79 13.11
N ALA A 282 4.50 29.98 12.99
CA ALA A 282 4.59 30.70 11.72
C ALA A 282 5.40 29.91 10.68
N ASN A 283 6.51 29.30 11.08
CA ASN A 283 7.32 28.45 10.20
C ASN A 283 6.52 27.24 9.70
N LEU A 284 5.84 26.53 10.60
CA LEU A 284 5.01 25.37 10.24
C LEU A 284 3.86 25.73 9.29
N PHE A 285 3.22 26.89 9.49
CA PHE A 285 2.18 27.37 8.58
C PHE A 285 2.73 27.78 7.21
N LEU A 286 3.89 28.42 7.15
CA LEU A 286 4.57 28.75 5.90
C LEU A 286 4.94 27.48 5.12
N GLU A 287 5.49 26.48 5.80
CA GLU A 287 5.80 25.18 5.19
C GLU A 287 4.54 24.50 4.67
N GLU A 288 3.46 24.42 5.46
CA GLU A 288 2.18 23.86 5.00
C GLU A 288 1.68 24.58 3.75
N LEU A 289 1.70 25.91 3.71
CA LEU A 289 1.24 26.69 2.56
C LEU A 289 2.12 26.52 1.33
N SER A 290 3.40 26.18 1.51
CA SER A 290 4.31 25.89 0.40
C SER A 290 3.97 24.58 -0.32
N TYR A 291 3.44 23.60 0.41
CA TYR A 291 3.05 22.29 -0.13
C TYR A 291 1.55 22.22 -0.47
N ASN A 292 0.70 22.71 0.42
CA ASN A 292 -0.76 22.64 0.38
C ASN A 292 -1.40 24.02 0.64
N PRO A 293 -1.44 24.91 -0.35
CA PRO A 293 -2.07 26.22 -0.21
C PRO A 293 -3.54 26.10 0.21
N ASN A 294 -3.90 26.68 1.36
CA ASN A 294 -5.28 26.71 1.84
C ASN A 294 -5.57 27.98 2.66
N ASP A 295 -6.80 28.48 2.56
CA ASP A 295 -7.17 29.78 3.17
C ASP A 295 -7.08 29.74 4.69
N ARG A 296 -7.48 28.64 5.32
CA ARG A 296 -7.47 28.52 6.78
C ARG A 296 -6.07 28.63 7.38
N THR A 297 -5.07 28.04 6.74
CA THR A 297 -3.67 28.13 7.19
C THR A 297 -3.11 29.53 6.97
N ARG A 298 -3.52 30.21 5.88
CA ARG A 298 -3.15 31.60 5.64
C ARG A 298 -3.69 32.54 6.72
N GLU A 299 -4.95 32.38 7.10
CA GLU A 299 -5.56 33.14 8.21
C GLU A 299 -4.78 32.93 9.52
N LEU A 300 -4.48 31.67 9.87
CA LEU A 300 -3.70 31.35 11.07
C LEU A 300 -2.32 32.03 11.05
N LEU A 301 -1.62 31.99 9.92
CA LEU A 301 -0.33 32.69 9.77
C LEU A 301 -0.48 34.20 9.98
N GLU A 302 -1.50 34.83 9.39
CA GLU A 302 -1.74 36.26 9.58
C GLU A 302 -2.05 36.63 11.04
N GLU A 303 -2.82 35.80 11.74
CA GLU A 303 -3.13 35.98 13.17
C GLU A 303 -1.85 35.97 14.00
N VAL A 304 -0.96 35.00 13.75
CA VAL A 304 0.33 34.87 14.45
C VAL A 304 1.24 36.07 14.18
N MET A 305 1.36 36.51 12.92
CA MET A 305 2.19 37.64 12.55
C MET A 305 1.68 38.97 13.14
N LYS A 306 0.36 39.16 13.22
CA LYS A 306 -0.24 40.35 13.87
C LYS A 306 -0.02 40.33 15.39
N GLY A 307 -0.16 39.16 16.02
CA GLY A 307 0.07 38.99 17.45
C GLY A 307 1.53 39.19 17.87
N GLY A 308 2.48 38.74 17.06
CA GLY A 308 3.92 38.90 17.32
C GLY A 308 4.44 40.35 17.18
N LEU A 309 3.75 41.20 16.42
CA LEU A 309 4.07 42.63 16.28
C LEU A 309 3.52 43.50 17.43
N SER A 310 2.81 42.90 18.38
CA SER A 310 2.11 43.60 19.46
C SER A 310 2.85 43.58 20.81
N ASN A 311 4.02 42.93 20.89
CA ASN A 311 4.84 42.80 22.10
C ASN A 311 6.14 43.62 22.03
#